data_AF-A0A8J7EWF7-F1
#
_entry.id   AF-A0A8J7EWF7-F1
#
_cell.length_a   1.000
_cell.length_b   1.000
_cell.length_c   1.000
_cell.angle_alpha   90.00
_cell.angle_beta   90.00
_cell.angle_gamma   90.00
#
_symmetry.space_group_name_H-M   'P 1'
#
loop_
_entity.id
_entity.type
_entity.pdbx_description
1 polymer ?
#
loop_
_entity_poly.entity_id
_entity_poly.type
_entity_poly.pdbx_seq_one_letter_code
_entity_poly.pdbx_strand_id
1 'polypeptide(L)'
;MFRGAAAPNPALFSLLLCNPVAPLTRQSSAYDVIASEVAQTTGYVPQPYLADVGTYDSVQKRFELPSEMLTFSAAGGTIQFVQAVLWQGRSGAANKPIAAVDLVNSQLQVAAHGGTDGDRVIVTSSDTVPGGIAAQIYYLKSVSANLIELYQDQALLTKVNLTNAGAGDHTLRFANGYPVWVATYDLITISDGNTETIAVEINVLNSGNANGV
;
A
#
# COMPACT_ATOMS: atom_id res chain seq x y z
N MET A 1 6.83 -10.91 -19.16
CA MET A 1 6.47 -10.81 -20.59
C MET A 1 4.96 -10.94 -20.72
N PHE A 2 4.25 -9.86 -21.01
CA PHE A 2 2.82 -9.89 -21.37
C PHE A 2 2.66 -10.53 -22.76
N ARG A 3 2.70 -11.87 -22.84
CA ARG A 3 2.24 -12.59 -24.04
C ARG A 3 0.79 -13.01 -23.81
N GLY A 4 -0.14 -12.31 -24.47
CA GLY A 4 -1.43 -12.90 -24.86
C GLY A 4 -2.60 -12.86 -23.87
N ALA A 5 -2.76 -11.83 -23.04
CA ALA A 5 -4.04 -11.64 -22.35
C ALA A 5 -4.51 -10.18 -22.50
N ALA A 6 -5.80 -9.98 -22.27
CA ALA A 6 -6.49 -8.70 -22.36
C ALA A 6 -5.73 -7.55 -21.68
N ALA A 7 -6.03 -6.31 -22.09
CA ALA A 7 -5.46 -5.14 -21.45
C ALA A 7 -5.66 -5.19 -19.92
N PRO A 8 -4.65 -4.79 -19.12
CA PRO A 8 -4.76 -4.79 -17.68
C PRO A 8 -5.93 -3.89 -17.23
N ASN A 9 -6.71 -4.35 -16.26
CA ASN A 9 -7.83 -3.58 -15.74
C ASN A 9 -7.31 -2.37 -14.92
N PRO A 10 -7.48 -1.11 -15.39
CA PRO A 10 -6.95 0.07 -14.72
C PRO A 10 -7.53 0.26 -13.30
N ALA A 11 -8.75 -0.21 -13.04
CA ALA A 11 -9.40 -0.12 -11.74
C ALA A 11 -8.68 -0.91 -10.63
N LEU A 12 -7.73 -1.78 -10.97
CA LEU A 12 -6.91 -2.51 -10.01
C LEU A 12 -5.64 -1.76 -9.61
N PHE A 13 -5.39 -0.59 -10.17
CA PHE A 13 -4.17 0.17 -9.90
C PHE A 13 -4.45 1.37 -8.98
N SER A 14 -3.49 1.67 -8.13
CA SER A 14 -3.51 2.84 -7.25
C SER A 14 -2.14 3.50 -7.27
N LEU A 15 -2.10 4.82 -7.16
CA LEU A 15 -0.85 5.55 -6.99
C LEU A 15 -0.58 5.83 -5.51
N LEU A 16 0.60 5.42 -5.08
CA LEU A 16 1.12 5.66 -3.74
C LEU A 16 2.18 6.77 -3.80
N LEU A 17 2.12 7.71 -2.85
CA LEU A 17 3.19 8.66 -2.61
C LEU A 17 4.08 8.12 -1.50
N CYS A 18 5.38 8.11 -1.74
CA CYS A 18 6.36 7.56 -0.82
C CYS A 18 7.43 8.60 -0.51
N ASN A 19 7.82 8.64 0.76
CA ASN A 19 8.95 9.42 1.24
C ASN A 19 9.93 8.48 1.95
N PRO A 20 10.62 7.61 1.21
CA PRO A 20 11.38 6.57 1.85
C PRO A 20 12.65 7.12 2.51
N VAL A 21 13.07 6.42 3.55
CA VAL A 21 14.41 6.58 4.13
C VAL A 21 15.50 6.00 3.20
N ALA A 22 15.12 5.08 2.29
CA ALA A 22 15.99 4.48 1.27
C ALA A 22 15.30 4.38 -0.11
N PRO A 23 15.95 4.68 -1.24
CA PRO A 23 15.28 4.72 -2.55
C PRO A 23 14.52 3.42 -2.89
N LEU A 24 13.21 3.51 -3.10
CA LEU A 24 12.44 2.37 -3.58
C LEU A 24 12.81 2.08 -5.04
N THR A 25 12.77 0.82 -5.38
CA THR A 25 12.98 0.32 -6.74
C THR A 25 11.84 -0.62 -7.13
N ARG A 26 11.82 -1.07 -8.39
CA ARG A 26 10.85 -2.09 -8.82
C ARG A 26 11.04 -3.45 -8.14
N GLN A 27 12.18 -3.67 -7.48
CA GLN A 27 12.45 -4.88 -6.70
C GLN A 27 12.08 -4.71 -5.22
N SER A 28 11.72 -3.50 -4.80
CA SER A 28 11.25 -3.26 -3.44
C SER A 28 10.05 -4.14 -3.12
N SER A 29 10.05 -4.70 -1.92
CA SER A 29 8.95 -5.53 -1.46
C SER A 29 7.70 -4.69 -1.21
N ALA A 30 6.55 -5.35 -1.15
CA ALA A 30 5.32 -4.71 -0.69
C ALA A 30 5.48 -4.09 0.71
N TYR A 31 6.32 -4.68 1.57
CA TYR A 31 6.65 -4.10 2.86
C TYR A 31 7.36 -2.76 2.72
N ASP A 32 8.46 -2.69 1.95
CA ASP A 32 9.28 -1.49 1.82
C ASP A 32 8.47 -0.30 1.32
N VAL A 33 7.60 -0.54 0.34
CA VAL A 33 6.74 0.49 -0.26
C VAL A 33 5.68 0.97 0.72
N ILE A 34 4.93 0.07 1.36
CA ILE A 34 3.87 0.48 2.31
C ILE A 34 4.48 1.13 3.55
N ALA A 35 5.63 0.64 4.04
CA ALA A 35 6.35 1.29 5.13
C ALA A 35 6.81 2.71 4.76
N SER A 36 7.14 2.95 3.49
CA SER A 36 7.59 4.25 2.98
C SER A 36 6.46 5.15 2.46
N GLU A 37 5.22 4.65 2.36
CA GLU A 37 4.07 5.42 1.92
C GLU A 37 3.76 6.53 2.94
N VAL A 38 3.57 7.75 2.42
CA VAL A 38 3.22 8.94 3.19
C VAL A 38 2.03 8.64 4.12
N ALA A 39 2.16 9.04 5.39
CA ALA A 39 1.12 8.79 6.37
C ALA A 39 -0.20 9.47 5.96
N GLN A 40 -1.30 8.74 6.06
CA GLN A 40 -2.65 9.26 5.72
C GLN A 40 -3.18 10.29 6.72
N THR A 41 -2.46 10.54 7.82
CA THR A 41 -2.79 11.54 8.85
C THR A 41 -2.71 12.99 8.33
N THR A 42 -2.13 13.22 7.15
CA THR A 42 -2.03 14.53 6.48
C THR A 42 -3.16 14.79 5.48
N GLY A 43 -4.24 14.01 5.54
CA GLY A 43 -5.33 14.04 4.54
C GLY A 43 -4.95 13.39 3.21
N TYR A 44 -3.75 12.82 3.11
CA TYR A 44 -3.33 12.03 1.97
C TYR A 44 -4.20 10.76 1.86
N VAL A 45 -4.86 10.60 0.71
CA VAL A 45 -5.55 9.37 0.33
C VAL A 45 -4.94 8.86 -0.97
N PRO A 46 -4.53 7.59 -1.03
CA PRO A 46 -4.08 6.96 -2.27
C PRO A 46 -5.13 7.14 -3.37
N GLN A 47 -4.70 7.61 -4.54
CA GLN A 47 -5.62 7.87 -5.63
C GLN A 47 -5.77 6.62 -6.50
N PRO A 48 -6.99 6.26 -6.92
CA PRO A 48 -7.16 5.26 -7.96
C PRO A 48 -6.47 5.74 -9.24
N TYR A 49 -5.80 4.83 -9.93
CA TYR A 49 -5.21 5.14 -11.22
C TYR A 49 -6.28 4.96 -12.30
N LEU A 50 -6.89 6.06 -12.71
CA LEU A 50 -7.96 6.12 -13.70
C LEU A 50 -7.41 6.49 -15.07
N ALA A 51 -6.44 5.74 -15.60
CA ALA A 51 -6.00 5.96 -16.98
C ALA A 51 -6.93 5.28 -17.97
N ASP A 52 -7.02 5.89 -19.16
CA ASP A 52 -7.53 5.22 -20.35
C ASP A 52 -6.70 3.97 -20.65
N VAL A 53 -7.34 2.99 -21.32
CA VAL A 53 -6.70 1.72 -21.67
C VAL A 53 -5.42 2.01 -22.44
N GLY A 54 -4.28 1.62 -21.87
CA GLY A 54 -2.97 1.81 -22.50
C GLY A 54 -2.90 1.25 -23.92
N THR A 55 -1.93 1.72 -24.69
CA THR A 55 -1.72 1.24 -26.06
C THR A 55 -0.83 0.00 -26.08
N TYR A 56 -1.20 -1.02 -26.84
CA TYR A 56 -0.32 -2.17 -27.05
C TYR A 56 0.71 -1.87 -28.14
N ASP A 57 1.98 -1.74 -27.76
CA ASP A 57 3.10 -1.73 -28.69
C ASP A 57 3.31 -3.16 -29.23
N SER A 58 2.85 -3.36 -30.47
CA SER A 58 2.95 -4.65 -31.16
C SER A 58 4.37 -5.02 -31.61
N VAL A 59 5.29 -4.06 -31.68
CA VAL A 59 6.70 -4.28 -32.03
C VAL A 59 7.47 -4.75 -30.80
N GLN A 60 7.30 -4.04 -29.68
CA GLN A 60 7.98 -4.36 -28.43
C GLN A 60 7.22 -5.39 -27.58
N LYS A 61 6.00 -5.76 -28.02
CA LYS A 61 5.11 -6.71 -27.34
C LYS A 61 4.84 -6.31 -25.89
N ARG A 62 4.54 -5.03 -25.65
CA ARG A 62 4.26 -4.45 -24.32
C ARG A 62 3.06 -3.51 -24.35
N PHE A 63 2.33 -3.42 -23.24
CA PHE A 63 1.34 -2.36 -23.04
C PHE A 63 2.04 -1.12 -22.48
N GLU A 64 1.82 0.02 -23.12
CA GLU A 64 2.25 1.34 -22.69
C GLU A 64 1.05 2.01 -22.04
N LEU A 65 1.15 2.35 -20.75
CA LEU A 65 0.16 3.21 -20.12
C LEU A 65 0.45 4.67 -20.50
N PRO A 66 -0.57 5.52 -20.70
CA PRO A 66 -0.35 6.92 -21.00
C PRO A 66 0.32 7.64 -19.82
N SER A 67 1.09 8.69 -20.13
CA SER A 67 1.52 9.65 -19.11
C SER A 67 0.29 10.35 -18.55
N GLU A 68 0.16 10.39 -17.22
CA GLU A 68 -0.98 11.01 -16.55
C GLU A 68 -0.51 12.22 -15.72
N MET A 69 -1.28 13.30 -15.78
CA MET A 69 -1.13 14.41 -14.85
C MET A 69 -1.95 14.07 -13.61
N LEU A 70 -1.29 13.96 -12.46
CA LEU A 70 -1.95 13.61 -11.21
C LEU A 70 -2.04 14.86 -10.34
N THR A 71 -3.26 15.15 -9.89
CA THR A 71 -3.53 16.27 -8.98
C THR A 71 -3.56 15.76 -7.55
N PHE A 72 -2.76 16.39 -6.69
CA PHE A 72 -2.66 16.05 -5.28
C PHE A 72 -3.06 17.26 -4.45
N SER A 73 -3.89 17.04 -3.44
CA SER A 73 -4.30 18.05 -2.46
C SER A 73 -3.83 17.66 -1.07
N ALA A 74 -3.29 18.62 -0.33
CA ALA A 74 -2.92 18.45 1.07
C ALA A 74 -4.00 19.07 1.97
N ALA A 75 -4.46 18.34 2.99
CA ALA A 75 -5.51 18.80 3.89
C ALA A 75 -5.27 18.29 5.32
N GLY A 76 -5.08 19.21 6.27
CA GLY A 76 -4.72 18.86 7.64
C GLY A 76 -3.22 18.67 7.85
N GLY A 77 -2.39 19.13 6.91
CA GLY A 77 -0.94 19.12 7.03
C GLY A 77 -0.20 19.24 5.70
N THR A 78 1.11 19.47 5.76
CA THR A 78 1.98 19.48 4.58
C THR A 78 2.28 18.04 4.13
N ILE A 79 2.15 17.78 2.84
CA ILE A 79 2.56 16.52 2.22
C ILE A 79 3.96 16.70 1.62
N GLN A 80 4.86 15.75 1.91
CA GLN A 80 6.18 15.69 1.30
C GLN A 80 6.45 14.29 0.75
N PHE A 81 6.99 14.21 -0.45
CA PHE A 81 7.38 12.95 -1.06
C PHE A 81 8.51 13.14 -2.08
N VAL A 82 9.22 12.05 -2.34
CA VAL A 82 10.28 11.99 -3.37
C VAL A 82 10.02 10.86 -4.37
N GLN A 83 9.03 9.99 -4.14
CA GLN A 83 8.69 8.91 -5.04
C GLN A 83 7.18 8.73 -5.20
N ALA A 84 6.78 8.32 -6.40
CA ALA A 84 5.44 7.84 -6.70
C ALA A 84 5.52 6.37 -7.13
N VAL A 85 4.66 5.52 -6.56
CA VAL A 85 4.64 4.08 -6.82
C VAL A 85 3.30 3.69 -7.40
N LEU A 86 3.31 3.07 -8.58
CA LEU A 86 2.11 2.44 -9.11
C LEU A 86 1.98 1.05 -8.48
N TRP A 87 0.84 0.81 -7.84
CA TRP A 87 0.54 -0.40 -7.09
C TRP A 87 -0.63 -1.13 -7.70
N GLN A 88 -0.50 -2.42 -7.94
CA GLN A 88 -1.57 -3.25 -8.49
C GLN A 88 -2.20 -4.11 -7.40
N GLY A 89 -3.54 -4.19 -7.36
CA GLY A 89 -4.29 -5.08 -6.49
C GLY A 89 -4.33 -4.60 -5.03
N ARG A 90 -4.26 -3.30 -4.80
CA ARG A 90 -4.38 -2.74 -3.45
C ARG A 90 -5.76 -3.07 -2.88
N SER A 91 -5.82 -3.36 -1.58
CA SER A 91 -7.11 -3.34 -0.88
C SER A 91 -7.70 -1.93 -0.92
N GLY A 92 -9.01 -1.82 -1.18
CA GLY A 92 -9.75 -0.57 -1.01
C GLY A 92 -9.99 -0.21 0.47
N ALA A 93 -9.62 -1.09 1.40
CA ALA A 93 -9.74 -0.81 2.83
C ALA A 93 -8.70 0.26 3.25
N ALA A 94 -9.20 1.32 3.89
CA ALA A 94 -8.36 2.36 4.48
C ALA A 94 -7.49 1.81 5.61
N ASN A 95 -6.40 2.50 5.93
CA ASN A 95 -5.61 2.21 7.13
C ASN A 95 -6.49 2.39 8.38
N LYS A 96 -6.31 1.53 9.38
CA LYS A 96 -7.16 1.50 10.58
C LYS A 96 -6.33 1.64 11.85
N PRO A 97 -6.73 2.51 12.80
CA PRO A 97 -6.09 2.53 14.11
C PRO A 97 -6.37 1.21 14.84
N ILE A 98 -5.37 0.72 15.56
CA ILE A 98 -5.51 -0.40 16.49
C ILE A 98 -5.78 0.19 17.87
N ALA A 99 -6.99 -0.05 18.39
CA ALA A 99 -7.46 0.54 19.64
C ALA A 99 -6.93 -0.16 20.89
N ALA A 100 -6.65 -1.47 20.79
CA ALA A 100 -6.14 -2.27 21.89
C ALA A 100 -5.41 -3.53 21.39
N VAL A 101 -4.48 -4.02 22.21
CA VAL A 101 -3.73 -5.26 21.99
C VAL A 101 -4.09 -6.23 23.11
N ASP A 102 -4.75 -7.34 22.77
CA ASP A 102 -5.07 -8.41 23.70
C ASP A 102 -3.96 -9.47 23.67
N LEU A 103 -3.13 -9.48 24.73
CA LEU A 103 -2.02 -10.43 24.87
C LEU A 103 -2.47 -11.83 25.26
N VAL A 104 -3.65 -11.98 25.87
CA VAL A 104 -4.18 -13.28 26.30
C VAL A 104 -4.61 -14.08 25.07
N ASN A 105 -5.37 -13.43 24.18
CA ASN A 105 -5.85 -14.08 22.97
C ASN A 105 -4.95 -13.83 21.75
N SER A 106 -3.91 -13.01 21.86
CA SER A 106 -3.10 -12.54 20.72
C SER A 106 -3.98 -11.96 19.61
N GLN A 107 -4.81 -10.98 19.98
CA GLN A 107 -5.77 -10.33 19.10
C GLN A 107 -5.55 -8.81 19.08
N LEU A 108 -5.90 -8.18 17.98
CA LEU A 108 -5.90 -6.73 17.83
C LEU A 108 -7.32 -6.21 17.69
N GLN A 109 -7.66 -5.19 18.46
CA GLN A 109 -8.95 -4.51 18.36
C GLN A 109 -8.87 -3.42 17.28
N VAL A 110 -9.55 -3.64 16.17
CA VAL A 110 -9.54 -2.76 15.00
C VAL A 110 -10.97 -2.54 14.54
N ALA A 111 -11.54 -1.39 14.88
CA ALA A 111 -12.95 -1.11 14.60
C ALA A 111 -13.25 -1.11 13.08
N ALA A 112 -14.27 -1.87 12.68
CA ALA A 112 -14.70 -2.02 11.29
C ALA A 112 -13.51 -2.19 10.33
N HIS A 113 -12.69 -3.23 10.58
CA HIS A 113 -11.41 -3.39 9.90
C HIS A 113 -11.56 -3.60 8.38
N GLY A 114 -12.68 -4.15 7.92
CA GLY A 114 -13.00 -4.31 6.49
C GLY A 114 -12.21 -5.37 5.73
N GLY A 115 -11.15 -5.91 6.36
CA GLY A 115 -10.37 -7.04 5.84
C GLY A 115 -11.10 -8.39 5.94
N THR A 116 -10.62 -9.34 5.15
CA THR A 116 -11.05 -10.74 5.11
C THR A 116 -9.87 -11.67 5.38
N ASP A 117 -10.16 -12.95 5.64
CA ASP A 117 -9.14 -13.97 5.90
C ASP A 117 -8.15 -14.07 4.73
N GLY A 118 -6.85 -14.02 5.06
CA GLY A 118 -5.76 -14.07 4.10
C GLY A 118 -5.32 -12.72 3.55
N ASP A 119 -5.99 -11.62 3.89
CA ASP A 119 -5.54 -10.28 3.51
C ASP A 119 -4.15 -10.00 4.09
N ARG A 120 -3.27 -9.44 3.26
CA ARG A 120 -1.93 -9.03 3.68
C ARG A 120 -1.97 -7.68 4.36
N VAL A 121 -1.31 -7.59 5.51
CA VAL A 121 -1.28 -6.39 6.35
C VAL A 121 0.10 -6.15 6.94
N ILE A 122 0.35 -4.91 7.34
CA ILE A 122 1.51 -4.49 8.13
C ILE A 122 0.96 -3.74 9.34
N VAL A 123 1.62 -3.91 10.49
CA VAL A 123 1.36 -3.10 11.68
C VAL A 123 2.51 -2.11 11.85
N THR A 124 2.17 -0.82 11.89
CA THR A 124 3.11 0.26 12.16
C THR A 124 2.79 0.92 13.49
N SER A 125 3.74 1.64 14.07
CA SER A 125 3.56 2.35 15.34
C SER A 125 4.34 3.65 15.34
N SER A 126 3.84 4.67 16.04
CA SER A 126 4.58 5.94 16.20
C SER A 126 5.77 5.83 17.16
N ASP A 127 5.81 4.78 17.99
CA ASP A 127 6.91 4.44 18.88
C ASP A 127 7.26 2.95 18.74
N THR A 128 6.86 2.11 19.70
CA THR A 128 7.26 0.70 19.74
C THR A 128 6.13 -0.21 19.28
N VAL A 129 6.35 -1.03 18.25
CA VAL A 129 5.33 -1.99 17.77
C VAL A 129 5.02 -3.06 18.84
N PRO A 130 3.80 -3.64 18.85
CA PRO A 130 3.47 -4.73 19.76
C PRO A 130 4.44 -5.91 19.66
N GLY A 131 4.84 -6.47 20.80
CA GLY A 131 5.78 -7.59 20.86
C GLY A 131 5.29 -8.80 20.07
N GLY A 132 6.20 -9.46 19.35
CA GLY A 132 5.86 -10.55 18.42
C GLY A 132 5.59 -10.10 16.99
N ILE A 133 5.41 -8.79 16.77
CA ILE A 133 5.34 -8.17 15.45
C ILE A 133 6.73 -7.63 15.07
N ALA A 134 7.10 -7.83 13.81
CA ALA A 134 8.33 -7.39 13.18
C ALA A 134 8.03 -6.61 11.89
N ALA A 135 9.08 -6.02 11.32
CA ALA A 135 9.08 -5.28 10.06
C ALA A 135 8.83 -6.18 8.84
N GLN A 136 7.64 -6.76 8.73
CA GLN A 136 7.26 -7.68 7.65
C GLN A 136 5.75 -7.66 7.36
N ILE A 137 5.34 -8.41 6.33
CA ILE A 137 3.93 -8.65 6.01
C ILE A 137 3.39 -9.79 6.85
N TYR A 138 2.17 -9.62 7.33
CA TYR A 138 1.35 -10.63 8.00
C TYR A 138 0.08 -10.92 7.21
N TYR A 139 -0.57 -12.03 7.54
CA TYR A 139 -1.87 -12.42 7.00
C TYR A 139 -2.92 -12.24 8.09
N LEU A 140 -3.99 -11.52 7.75
CA LEU A 140 -5.09 -11.23 8.63
C LEU A 140 -6.05 -12.43 8.70
N LYS A 141 -6.55 -12.72 9.89
CA LYS A 141 -7.73 -13.53 10.11
C LYS A 141 -8.78 -12.71 10.85
N SER A 142 -10.00 -12.63 10.32
CA SER A 142 -11.11 -11.93 10.94
C SER A 142 -11.74 -12.83 12.01
N VAL A 143 -11.75 -12.33 13.25
CA VAL A 143 -12.46 -12.98 14.36
C VAL A 143 -13.88 -12.43 14.45
N SER A 144 -14.02 -11.14 14.23
CA SER A 144 -15.29 -10.41 14.11
C SER A 144 -15.05 -9.12 13.34
N ALA A 145 -16.10 -8.33 13.07
CA ALA A 145 -15.96 -7.02 12.40
C ALA A 145 -14.99 -6.03 13.10
N ASN A 146 -14.64 -6.26 14.37
CA ASN A 146 -13.81 -5.37 15.18
C ASN A 146 -12.57 -6.04 15.78
N LEU A 147 -12.32 -7.32 15.48
CA LEU A 147 -11.24 -8.10 16.06
C LEU A 147 -10.54 -8.92 15.00
N ILE A 148 -9.21 -8.88 15.01
CA ILE A 148 -8.37 -9.62 14.08
C ILE A 148 -7.27 -10.39 14.80
N GLU A 149 -6.76 -11.41 14.13
CA GLU A 149 -5.53 -12.11 14.45
C GLU A 149 -4.54 -11.95 13.28
N LEU A 150 -3.24 -12.02 13.60
CA LEU A 150 -2.18 -12.00 12.61
C LEU A 150 -1.52 -13.37 12.50
N TYR A 151 -1.17 -13.76 11.28
CA TYR A 151 -0.50 -15.01 10.94
C TYR A 151 0.73 -14.74 10.07
N GLN A 152 1.74 -15.59 10.18
CA GLN A 152 2.99 -15.48 9.41
C GLN A 152 2.88 -16.10 8.01
N ASP A 153 1.87 -16.92 7.77
CA ASP A 153 1.63 -17.62 6.50
C ASP A 153 0.19 -17.43 6.01
N GLN A 154 0.03 -17.52 4.68
CA GLN A 154 -1.24 -17.32 4.00
C GLN A 154 -2.27 -18.40 4.31
N ALA A 155 -1.82 -19.60 4.71
CA ALA A 155 -2.70 -20.70 5.09
C ALA A 155 -3.28 -20.54 6.50
N LEU A 156 -2.89 -19.48 7.21
CA LEU A 156 -3.34 -19.14 8.57
C LEU A 156 -3.03 -20.26 9.57
N LEU A 157 -1.83 -20.86 9.48
CA LEU A 157 -1.39 -21.93 10.38
C LEU A 157 -0.53 -21.42 11.53
N THR A 158 0.32 -20.42 11.28
CA THR A 158 1.31 -19.91 12.22
C THR A 158 0.85 -18.57 12.78
N LYS A 159 0.05 -18.62 13.85
CA LYS A 159 -0.44 -17.42 14.53
C LYS A 159 0.72 -16.66 15.18
N VAL A 160 0.69 -15.33 15.07
CA VAL A 160 1.62 -14.44 15.79
C VAL A 160 1.26 -14.45 17.27
N ASN A 161 2.25 -14.73 18.13
CA ASN A 161 2.09 -14.64 19.58
C ASN A 161 2.46 -13.23 20.06
N LEU A 162 1.49 -12.50 20.61
CA LEU A 162 1.70 -11.14 21.09
C LEU A 162 2.23 -11.15 22.53
N THR A 163 3.41 -10.56 22.75
CA THR A 163 4.12 -10.68 24.05
C THR A 163 4.14 -9.38 24.87
N ASN A 164 3.89 -8.24 24.24
CA ASN A 164 3.66 -6.96 24.90
C ASN A 164 2.80 -6.06 24.00
N ALA A 165 2.16 -5.05 24.59
CA ALA A 165 1.25 -4.17 23.85
C ALA A 165 1.97 -3.17 22.91
N GLY A 166 3.28 -2.98 23.06
CA GLY A 166 4.00 -1.88 22.42
C GLY A 166 3.70 -0.53 23.10
N ALA A 167 4.06 0.55 22.41
CA ALA A 167 3.79 1.93 22.81
C ALA A 167 3.48 2.80 21.58
N GLY A 168 2.76 3.90 21.81
CA GLY A 168 2.35 4.85 20.77
C GLY A 168 1.09 4.45 20.02
N ASP A 169 0.84 5.13 18.92
CA ASP A 169 -0.35 4.93 18.08
C ASP A 169 -0.06 3.82 17.06
N HIS A 170 -0.78 2.71 17.20
CA HIS A 170 -0.65 1.57 16.33
C HIS A 170 -1.61 1.68 15.14
N THR A 171 -1.15 1.36 13.93
CA THR A 171 -1.97 1.39 12.72
C THR A 171 -1.85 0.07 11.96
N LEU A 172 -2.99 -0.50 11.59
CA LEU A 172 -3.10 -1.59 10.63
C LEU A 172 -3.16 -1.02 9.21
N ARG A 173 -2.23 -1.44 8.36
CA ARG A 173 -2.14 -1.01 6.96
C ARG A 173 -2.31 -2.21 6.04
N PHE A 174 -3.22 -2.11 5.08
CA PHE A 174 -3.41 -3.17 4.08
C PHE A 174 -2.29 -3.13 3.03
N ALA A 175 -1.72 -4.31 2.76
CA ALA A 175 -0.59 -4.52 1.87
C ALA A 175 -0.89 -5.57 0.78
N ASN A 176 -2.17 -5.80 0.48
CA ASN A 176 -2.58 -6.55 -0.71
C ASN A 176 -2.05 -5.90 -1.99
N GLY A 177 -1.79 -6.68 -3.03
CA GLY A 177 -1.13 -6.21 -4.24
C GLY A 177 0.41 -6.15 -4.23
N TYR A 178 0.98 -5.50 -5.24
CA TYR A 178 2.43 -5.37 -5.39
C TYR A 178 2.80 -4.11 -6.17
N PRO A 179 3.99 -3.54 -5.93
CA PRO A 179 4.49 -2.43 -6.74
C PRO A 179 4.81 -2.92 -8.15
N VAL A 180 4.35 -2.19 -9.16
CA VAL A 180 4.62 -2.50 -10.57
C VAL A 180 5.58 -1.50 -11.21
N TRP A 181 5.65 -0.28 -10.65
CA TRP A 181 6.46 0.81 -11.14
C TRP A 181 6.76 1.84 -10.04
N VAL A 182 7.89 2.54 -10.18
CA VAL A 182 8.35 3.59 -9.26
C VAL A 182 8.91 4.74 -10.09
N ALA A 183 8.47 5.97 -9.83
CA ALA A 183 9.15 7.21 -10.21
C ALA A 183 9.84 7.84 -9.01
N THR A 184 10.93 8.54 -9.30
CA THR A 184 11.69 9.33 -8.33
C THR A 184 11.76 10.78 -8.80
N TYR A 185 11.67 11.68 -7.85
CA TYR A 185 11.65 13.13 -8.02
C TYR A 185 12.63 13.78 -7.05
N ASP A 186 12.91 15.06 -7.28
CA ASP A 186 13.35 15.94 -6.20
C ASP A 186 12.24 16.09 -5.16
N LEU A 187 12.59 16.53 -3.94
CA LEU A 187 11.60 16.70 -2.86
C LEU A 187 10.47 17.62 -3.30
N ILE A 188 9.27 17.05 -3.40
CA ILE A 188 8.03 17.78 -3.65
C ILE A 188 7.38 18.08 -2.30
N THR A 189 6.94 19.33 -2.14
CA THR A 189 6.23 19.79 -0.95
C THR A 189 4.89 20.41 -1.37
N ILE A 190 3.80 19.89 -0.85
CA ILE A 190 2.44 20.45 -1.00
C ILE A 190 2.01 20.94 0.36
N SER A 191 1.96 22.26 0.54
CA SER A 191 1.56 22.86 1.82
C SER A 191 0.08 22.63 2.11
N ASP A 192 -0.29 22.64 3.39
CA ASP A 192 -1.67 22.47 3.84
C ASP A 192 -2.65 23.44 3.14
N GLY A 193 -3.80 22.93 2.72
CA GLY A 193 -4.84 23.67 2.00
C GLY A 193 -4.55 23.92 0.52
N ASN A 194 -3.39 23.50 0.00
CA ASN A 194 -3.05 23.67 -1.41
C ASN A 194 -3.30 22.41 -2.23
N THR A 195 -3.43 22.63 -3.53
CA THR A 195 -3.55 21.59 -4.55
C THR A 195 -2.46 21.83 -5.59
N GLU A 196 -1.69 20.80 -5.88
CA GLU A 196 -0.62 20.81 -6.88
C GLU A 196 -0.91 19.76 -7.94
N THR A 197 -0.62 20.07 -9.20
CA THR A 197 -0.74 19.12 -10.30
C THR A 197 0.66 18.76 -10.79
N ILE A 198 0.97 17.48 -10.74
CA ILE A 198 2.31 16.95 -10.96
C ILE A 198 2.24 15.96 -12.10
N ALA A 199 3.15 16.11 -13.07
CA ALA A 199 3.31 15.15 -14.14
C ALA A 199 3.94 13.87 -13.59
N VAL A 200 3.20 12.77 -13.63
CA VAL A 200 3.73 11.45 -13.26
C VAL A 200 3.78 10.59 -14.51
N GLU A 201 4.97 10.53 -15.12
CA GLU A 201 5.21 9.73 -16.32
C GLU A 201 5.27 8.24 -15.97
N ILE A 202 4.13 7.55 -16.11
CA ILE A 202 4.03 6.13 -15.75
C ILE A 202 4.47 5.27 -16.93
N ASN A 203 5.64 4.64 -16.78
CA ASN A 203 6.20 3.74 -17.78
C ASN A 203 6.15 2.28 -17.27
N VAL A 204 5.02 1.59 -17.44
CA VAL A 204 4.88 0.20 -16.96
C VAL A 204 5.62 -0.78 -17.88
N LEU A 205 6.87 -1.07 -17.50
CA LEU A 205 7.70 -2.04 -18.18
C LEU A 205 7.33 -3.47 -17.78
N ASN A 206 6.46 -4.11 -18.56
CA ASN A 206 6.38 -5.57 -18.67
C ASN A 206 6.34 -6.34 -17.32
N SER A 207 5.48 -5.93 -16.38
CA SER A 207 5.28 -6.67 -15.12
C SER A 207 4.46 -7.92 -15.42
N GLY A 208 5.11 -9.06 -15.68
CA GLY A 208 4.47 -10.33 -16.09
C GLY A 208 3.36 -10.90 -15.17
N ASN A 209 2.87 -10.16 -14.18
CA ASN A 209 1.82 -10.52 -13.23
C ASN A 209 0.49 -9.77 -13.42
N ALA A 210 0.37 -8.78 -14.32
CA ALA A 210 -0.88 -8.00 -14.42
C ALA A 210 -2.07 -8.74 -15.09
N ASN A 211 -1.86 -9.98 -15.54
CA ASN A 211 -2.92 -10.84 -16.07
C ASN A 211 -3.57 -11.56 -14.89
N GLY A 212 -4.51 -10.88 -14.23
CA GLY A 212 -5.33 -11.48 -13.19
C GLY A 212 -6.03 -12.73 -13.70
N VAL A 213 -5.67 -13.86 -13.09
CA VAL A 213 -6.57 -14.97 -12.78
C VAL A 213 -6.48 -15.16 -11.27
#